data_AF-A0A2U9IN94-F1
#
_entry.id   AF-A0A2U9IN94-F1
#
_cell.length_a   1.000
_cell.length_b   1.000
_cell.length_c   1.000
_cell.angle_alpha   90.00
_cell.angle_beta   90.00
_cell.angle_gamma   90.00
#
_symmetry.space_group_name_H-M   'P 1'
#
loop_
_entity.id
_entity.type
_entity.pdbx_description
1 polymer ?
#
loop_
_entity_poly.entity_id
_entity_poly.type
_entity_poly.pdbx_seq_one_letter_code
_entity_poly.pdbx_strand_id
1 'polypeptide(L)'
;MKLNKKLLVYASFSIIPIAGGIASSAIITKNTKDFFESLPYLLISTPIFIASTTLPIFLYFRNFLYMYIAIVYSAFIPFIVSFGVSKAYENYTVEINDHYELGLDDHYIEVTLNIPVSYAPSSLLEEDQILDPNSLFKKLFNRALKTKLRRSPYYPKLRFIELEKCSSLKMSILQDKIILKKKCGDVIIEIILNSNKNPKLANSTT
;
A
#
# COMPACT_ATOMS: atom_id res chain seq x y z
N MET A 1 -8.66 -12.39 -1.03
CA MET A 1 -7.30 -11.98 -0.62
C MET A 1 -6.77 -13.05 0.31
N LYS A 2 -5.74 -13.83 -0.07
CA LYS A 2 -5.20 -14.89 0.81
C LYS A 2 -4.40 -14.20 1.93
N LEU A 3 -4.76 -14.43 3.19
CA LEU A 3 -3.99 -13.91 4.33
C LEU A 3 -2.64 -14.63 4.41
N ASN A 4 -1.56 -13.87 4.58
CA ASN A 4 -0.24 -14.42 4.78
C ASN A 4 -0.11 -14.89 6.24
N LYS A 5 0.10 -16.20 6.44
CA LYS A 5 0.21 -16.81 7.76
C LYS A 5 1.39 -16.24 8.57
N LYS A 6 2.51 -15.88 7.93
CA LYS A 6 3.67 -15.26 8.62
C LYS A 6 3.29 -13.91 9.24
N LEU A 7 2.50 -13.10 8.54
CA LEU A 7 2.02 -11.81 9.03
C LEU A 7 1.04 -11.95 10.20
N LEU A 8 0.29 -13.04 10.25
CA LEU A 8 -0.67 -13.35 11.30
C LEU A 8 0.03 -13.65 12.64
N VAL A 9 1.26 -14.19 12.61
CA VAL A 9 2.06 -14.41 13.83
C VAL A 9 2.34 -13.09 14.54
N TYR A 10 2.55 -11.99 13.81
CA TYR A 10 2.80 -10.68 14.43
C TYR A 10 1.58 -10.09 15.14
N ALA A 11 0.37 -10.61 14.89
CA ALA A 11 -0.82 -10.22 15.66
C ALA A 11 -0.74 -10.65 17.13
N SER A 12 0.09 -11.65 17.46
CA SER A 12 0.29 -12.10 18.86
C SER A 12 0.91 -11.02 19.75
N PHE A 13 1.70 -10.09 19.19
CA PHE A 13 2.25 -8.95 19.94
C PHE A 13 1.16 -8.04 20.53
N SER A 14 -0.08 -8.09 20.01
CA SER A 14 -1.23 -7.37 20.56
C SER A 14 -1.68 -7.85 21.95
N ILE A 15 -1.16 -8.97 22.44
CA ILE A 15 -1.42 -9.44 23.81
C ILE A 15 -0.73 -8.55 24.85
N ILE A 16 0.31 -7.81 24.47
CA ILE A 16 1.02 -6.92 25.41
C ILE A 16 0.12 -5.71 25.72
N PRO A 17 -0.24 -5.46 27.00
CA PRO A 17 -1.07 -4.32 27.36
C PRO A 17 -0.40 -2.99 26.97
N ILE A 18 -1.20 -1.99 26.59
CA ILE A 18 -0.77 -0.60 26.28
C ILE A 18 0.09 -0.48 25.01
N ALA A 19 1.16 -1.26 24.86
CA ALA A 19 2.11 -1.15 23.74
C ALA A 19 1.87 -2.16 22.62
N GLY A 20 1.17 -3.27 22.88
CA GLY A 20 1.05 -4.39 21.94
C GLY A 20 0.37 -4.03 20.63
N GLY A 21 -0.67 -3.19 20.66
CA GLY A 21 -1.36 -2.70 19.47
C GLY A 21 -0.51 -1.74 18.63
N ILE A 22 0.40 -0.98 19.25
CA ILE A 22 1.36 -0.14 18.53
C ILE A 22 2.40 -1.02 17.83
N ALA A 23 2.99 -1.96 18.57
CA ALA A 23 4.03 -2.84 18.04
C ALA A 23 3.51 -3.71 16.89
N SER A 24 2.36 -4.37 17.08
CA SER A 24 1.79 -5.23 16.04
C SER A 24 1.40 -4.43 14.80
N SER A 25 0.72 -3.28 14.95
CA SER A 25 0.33 -2.43 13.82
C SER A 25 1.52 -1.87 13.07
N ALA A 26 2.57 -1.43 13.78
CA ALA A 26 3.79 -0.94 13.16
C ALA A 26 4.52 -2.04 12.37
N ILE A 27 4.68 -3.23 12.94
CA ILE A 27 5.37 -4.36 12.29
C ILE A 27 4.58 -4.85 11.08
N ILE A 28 3.27 -5.06 11.22
CA ILE A 28 2.40 -5.51 10.12
C ILE A 28 2.48 -4.50 8.97
N THR A 29 2.34 -3.20 9.27
CA THR A 29 2.32 -2.16 8.24
C THR A 29 3.69 -1.93 7.61
N LYS A 30 4.77 -2.09 8.37
CA LYS A 30 6.13 -2.04 7.83
C LYS A 30 6.37 -3.16 6.81
N ASN A 31 5.79 -4.34 7.03
CA ASN A 31 5.92 -5.49 6.14
C ASN A 31 4.98 -5.41 4.93
N THR A 32 3.74 -4.95 5.10
CA THR A 32 2.81 -4.76 3.97
C THR A 32 3.15 -3.51 3.15
N LYS A 33 3.74 -2.49 3.79
CA LYS A 33 4.00 -1.13 3.26
C LYS A 33 2.74 -0.39 2.79
N ASP A 34 1.55 -0.95 3.02
CA ASP A 34 0.26 -0.40 2.62
C ASP A 34 -0.75 -0.59 3.76
N PHE A 35 -1.49 0.48 4.06
CA PHE A 35 -2.53 0.52 5.08
C PHE A 35 -3.73 -0.37 4.72
N PHE A 36 -4.14 -0.37 3.45
CA PHE A 36 -5.30 -1.17 3.05
C PHE A 36 -4.99 -2.67 3.08
N GLU A 37 -3.72 -3.02 2.91
CA GLU A 37 -3.24 -4.40 3.01
C GLU A 37 -3.02 -4.83 4.47
N SER A 38 -2.72 -3.91 5.39
CA SER A 38 -2.63 -4.21 6.83
C SER A 38 -4.00 -4.30 7.50
N LEU A 39 -5.04 -3.65 6.97
CA LEU A 39 -6.40 -3.59 7.52
C LEU A 39 -6.98 -4.94 8.00
N PRO A 40 -6.98 -6.04 7.21
CA PRO A 40 -7.53 -7.31 7.67
C PRO A 40 -6.79 -7.88 8.88
N TYR A 41 -5.47 -7.65 8.98
CA TYR A 41 -4.69 -8.09 10.14
C TYR A 41 -4.96 -7.22 11.38
N LEU A 42 -5.14 -5.91 11.19
CA LEU A 42 -5.52 -5.00 12.27
C LEU A 42 -6.88 -5.34 12.85
N LEU A 43 -7.85 -5.69 12.00
CA LEU A 43 -9.20 -6.10 12.46
C LEU A 43 -9.17 -7.38 13.30
N ILE A 44 -8.21 -8.27 13.04
CA ILE A 44 -8.02 -9.50 13.84
C ILE A 44 -7.28 -9.17 15.15
N SER A 45 -6.26 -8.29 15.11
CA SER A 45 -5.42 -8.00 16.27
C SER A 45 -6.06 -7.01 17.26
N THR A 46 -6.93 -6.13 16.79
CA THR A 46 -7.54 -5.05 17.61
C THR A 46 -8.41 -5.59 18.75
N PRO A 47 -9.32 -6.57 18.56
CA PRO A 47 -10.09 -7.14 19.68
C PRO A 47 -9.21 -7.74 20.78
N ILE A 48 -8.12 -8.40 20.38
CA ILE A 48 -7.13 -8.98 21.31
C ILE A 48 -6.45 -7.86 22.10
N PHE A 49 -6.08 -6.78 21.43
CA PHE A 49 -5.44 -5.63 22.08
C PHE A 49 -6.37 -4.86 23.03
N ILE A 50 -7.63 -4.70 22.63
CA ILE A 50 -8.66 -4.10 23.50
C ILE A 50 -8.75 -4.94 24.77
N ALA A 51 -9.00 -6.25 24.66
CA ALA A 51 -9.11 -7.12 25.83
C ALA A 51 -7.84 -7.11 26.70
N SER A 52 -6.66 -7.19 26.07
CA SER A 52 -5.38 -7.23 26.80
C SER A 52 -5.05 -5.93 27.53
N THR A 53 -5.56 -4.79 27.06
CA THR A 53 -5.31 -3.49 27.68
C THR A 53 -6.40 -3.12 28.69
N THR A 54 -7.67 -3.42 28.39
CA THR A 54 -8.81 -2.97 29.22
C THR A 54 -8.97 -3.81 30.48
N LEU A 55 -8.77 -5.13 30.40
CA LEU A 55 -8.88 -6.03 31.55
C LEU A 55 -7.90 -5.67 32.69
N PRO A 56 -6.58 -5.54 32.46
CA PRO A 56 -5.65 -5.22 33.53
C PRO A 56 -5.87 -3.80 34.10
N ILE A 57 -6.22 -2.82 33.24
CA ILE A 57 -6.53 -1.46 33.70
C ILE A 57 -7.76 -1.46 34.61
N PHE A 58 -8.81 -2.19 34.24
CA PHE A 58 -9.99 -2.32 35.10
C PHE A 58 -9.69 -3.06 36.40
N LEU A 59 -8.93 -4.16 36.37
CA LEU A 59 -8.59 -4.92 37.57
C LEU A 59 -7.72 -4.12 38.56
N TYR A 60 -6.81 -3.28 38.05
CA TYR A 60 -5.91 -2.48 38.87
C TYR A 60 -6.60 -1.25 39.47
N PHE A 61 -7.27 -0.44 38.64
CA PHE A 61 -7.87 0.82 39.09
C PHE A 61 -9.31 0.69 39.58
N ARG A 62 -10.01 -0.40 39.21
CA ARG A 62 -11.44 -0.65 39.52
C ARG A 62 -12.35 0.53 39.23
N ASN A 63 -12.03 1.30 38.19
CA ASN A 63 -12.72 2.53 37.83
C ASN A 63 -13.12 2.49 36.35
N PHE A 64 -14.42 2.68 36.11
CA PHE A 64 -15.02 2.65 34.78
C PHE A 64 -14.51 3.76 33.86
N LEU A 65 -14.11 4.92 34.40
CA LEU A 65 -13.57 6.02 33.60
C LEU A 65 -12.24 5.62 32.94
N TYR A 66 -11.32 4.99 33.68
CA TYR A 66 -10.06 4.50 33.11
C TYR A 66 -10.27 3.34 32.14
N MET A 67 -11.25 2.46 32.40
CA MET A 67 -11.62 1.40 31.46
C MET A 67 -12.12 1.98 30.13
N TYR A 68 -12.98 3.00 30.18
CA TYR A 68 -13.49 3.66 28.98
C TYR A 68 -12.36 4.30 28.16
N ILE A 69 -11.46 5.04 28.81
CA ILE A 69 -10.28 5.63 28.15
C ILE A 69 -9.42 4.54 27.50
N ALA A 70 -9.20 3.42 28.18
CA ALA A 70 -8.45 2.28 27.65
C ALA A 70 -9.10 1.65 26.42
N ILE A 71 -10.43 1.51 26.40
CA ILE A 71 -11.19 1.01 25.23
C ILE A 71 -11.00 1.95 24.04
N VAL A 72 -11.22 3.25 24.24
CA VAL A 72 -11.08 4.26 23.17
C VAL A 72 -9.65 4.26 22.64
N TYR A 73 -8.66 4.32 23.54
CA TYR A 73 -7.24 4.25 23.16
C TYR A 73 -6.93 3.01 22.32
N SER A 74 -7.28 1.83 22.81
CA SER A 74 -6.95 0.56 22.17
C SER A 74 -7.71 0.31 20.86
N ALA A 75 -8.90 0.89 20.70
CA ALA A 75 -9.66 0.83 19.46
C ALA A 75 -9.03 1.66 18.34
N PHE A 76 -8.52 2.86 18.64
CA PHE A 76 -8.03 3.79 17.61
C PHE A 76 -6.53 3.71 17.34
N ILE A 77 -5.71 3.45 18.37
CA ILE A 77 -4.25 3.55 18.24
C ILE A 77 -3.64 2.63 17.15
N PRO A 78 -4.09 1.37 16.94
CA PRO A 78 -3.48 0.51 15.92
C PRO A 78 -3.71 1.05 14.49
N PHE A 79 -4.86 1.67 14.25
CA PHE A 79 -5.18 2.27 12.95
C PHE A 79 -4.41 3.56 12.71
N ILE A 80 -4.29 4.42 13.74
CA ILE A 80 -3.52 5.67 13.65
C ILE A 80 -2.05 5.36 13.35
N VAL A 81 -1.47 4.39 14.08
CA VAL A 81 -0.07 3.97 13.90
C VAL A 81 0.13 3.37 12.51
N SER A 82 -0.75 2.46 12.08
CA SER A 82 -0.68 1.88 10.74
C SER A 82 -0.75 2.96 9.65
N PHE A 83 -1.69 3.90 9.74
CA PHE A 83 -1.81 4.98 8.76
C PHE A 83 -0.58 5.91 8.75
N GLY A 84 -0.02 6.23 9.92
CA GLY A 84 1.21 7.03 10.02
C GLY A 84 2.41 6.32 9.39
N VAL A 85 2.59 5.03 9.68
CA VAL A 85 3.65 4.21 9.11
C VAL A 85 3.47 4.05 7.59
N SER A 86 2.25 3.81 7.10
CA SER A 86 2.00 3.65 5.66
C SER A 86 2.31 4.91 4.87
N LYS A 87 2.05 6.10 5.43
CA LYS A 87 2.39 7.39 4.80
C LYS A 87 3.88 7.55 4.55
N ALA A 88 4.73 7.05 5.45
CA ALA A 88 6.17 7.04 5.21
C ALA A 88 6.53 6.21 3.96
N TYR A 89 5.67 5.27 3.56
CA TYR A 89 5.82 4.42 2.39
C TYR A 89 5.11 4.90 1.10
N GLU A 90 4.49 6.09 1.10
CA GLU A 90 3.81 6.69 -0.07
C GLU A 90 4.72 7.58 -0.94
N ASN A 91 6.03 7.33 -0.92
CA ASN A 91 7.01 8.13 -1.66
C ASN A 91 7.18 7.66 -3.13
N TYR A 92 6.09 7.70 -3.91
CA TYR A 92 6.11 7.46 -5.36
C TYR A 92 5.48 8.60 -6.13
N THR A 93 6.02 9.01 -7.27
CA THR A 93 5.41 10.08 -8.08
C THR A 93 4.40 9.48 -9.05
N VAL A 94 3.34 10.24 -9.32
CA VAL A 94 2.33 9.92 -10.33
C VAL A 94 2.35 11.06 -11.32
N GLU A 95 2.76 10.76 -12.54
CA GLU A 95 2.69 11.68 -13.66
C GLU A 95 1.55 11.23 -14.55
N ILE A 96 0.71 12.18 -14.93
CA ILE A 96 -0.39 11.93 -15.85
C ILE A 96 -0.18 12.86 -17.02
N ASN A 97 0.23 12.29 -18.15
CA ASN A 97 0.43 13.02 -19.38
C ASN A 97 -0.78 12.78 -20.27
N ASP A 98 -1.32 13.89 -20.77
CA ASP A 98 -2.44 13.87 -21.69
C ASP A 98 -1.88 14.13 -23.08
N HIS A 99 -1.82 13.09 -23.91
CA HIS A 99 -1.25 13.18 -25.25
C HIS A 99 -2.38 13.42 -26.25
N TYR A 100 -2.24 14.50 -27.00
CA TYR A 100 -3.06 14.80 -28.19
C TYR A 100 -2.14 14.64 -29.39
N GLU A 101 -2.22 13.50 -30.09
CA GLU A 101 -1.56 13.39 -31.40
C GLU A 101 -2.40 14.10 -32.47
N LEU A 102 -1.76 14.56 -33.54
CA LEU A 102 -2.36 15.38 -34.63
C LEU A 102 -3.46 14.66 -35.46
N GLY A 103 -3.93 13.48 -35.03
CA GLY A 103 -5.07 12.77 -35.60
C GLY A 103 -6.32 12.91 -34.71
N LEU A 104 -7.50 13.05 -35.31
CA LEU A 104 -8.77 13.32 -34.61
C LEU A 104 -9.16 12.29 -33.52
N ASP A 105 -8.54 11.10 -33.50
CA ASP A 105 -8.94 9.95 -32.67
C ASP A 105 -7.84 9.40 -31.74
N ASP A 106 -6.63 9.99 -31.72
CA ASP A 106 -5.50 9.49 -30.91
C ASP A 106 -5.28 10.33 -29.64
N HIS A 107 -6.34 10.40 -28.81
CA HIS A 107 -6.23 10.89 -27.44
C HIS A 107 -5.85 9.74 -26.52
N TYR A 108 -4.72 9.84 -25.80
CA TYR A 108 -4.42 8.85 -24.77
C TYR A 108 -3.81 9.44 -23.50
N ILE A 109 -4.24 8.87 -22.38
CA ILE A 109 -3.77 9.24 -21.05
C ILE A 109 -2.67 8.28 -20.65
N GLU A 110 -1.46 8.79 -20.48
CA GLU A 110 -0.33 8.03 -19.95
C GLU A 110 -0.21 8.25 -18.44
N VAL A 111 -0.31 7.18 -17.67
CA VAL A 111 -0.16 7.20 -16.21
C VAL A 111 1.16 6.54 -15.87
N THR A 112 2.15 7.34 -15.46
CA THR A 112 3.48 6.87 -15.07
C THR A 112 3.60 6.84 -13.55
N LEU A 113 3.80 5.64 -12.99
CA LEU A 113 4.00 5.42 -11.56
C LEU A 113 5.48 5.15 -11.26
N ASN A 114 6.18 6.13 -10.69
CA ASN A 114 7.59 5.98 -10.30
C ASN A 114 7.67 5.50 -8.84
N ILE A 115 7.95 4.21 -8.65
CA ILE A 115 7.96 3.57 -7.33
C ILE A 115 9.38 3.12 -6.98
N PRO A 116 9.98 3.56 -5.86
CA PRO A 116 11.29 3.07 -5.48
C PRO A 116 11.19 1.62 -5.00
N VAL A 117 12.16 0.77 -5.37
CA VAL A 117 12.15 -0.68 -5.07
C VAL A 117 12.07 -0.97 -3.56
N SER A 118 12.55 -0.06 -2.71
CA SER A 118 12.39 -0.16 -1.25
C SER A 118 10.93 -0.09 -0.77
N TYR A 119 10.00 0.38 -1.59
CA TYR A 119 8.56 0.51 -1.31
C TYR A 119 7.70 -0.55 -2.00
N ALA A 120 8.30 -1.32 -2.91
CA ALA A 120 7.76 -2.60 -3.34
C ALA A 120 7.67 -3.48 -2.08
N PRO A 121 6.50 -4.07 -1.73
CA PRO A 121 6.37 -4.93 -0.53
C PRO A 121 7.55 -5.88 -0.38
N SER A 122 8.07 -6.10 0.83
CA SER A 122 9.22 -6.99 1.07
C SER A 122 8.94 -8.42 0.60
N SER A 123 7.67 -8.81 0.52
CA SER A 123 7.22 -10.04 -0.15
C SER A 123 7.45 -10.09 -1.66
N LEU A 124 8.01 -9.04 -2.27
CA LEU A 124 8.32 -8.93 -3.70
C LEU A 124 9.81 -9.12 -4.03
N LEU A 125 10.68 -9.17 -3.00
CA LEU A 125 12.12 -9.41 -3.16
C LEU A 125 12.63 -10.61 -2.34
N GLU A 126 11.78 -11.25 -1.52
CA GLU A 126 12.14 -12.52 -0.88
C GLU A 126 12.15 -13.64 -1.93
N GLU A 127 13.28 -14.34 -1.99
CA GLU A 127 13.78 -15.26 -3.03
C GLU A 127 12.88 -16.46 -3.43
N ASP A 128 11.71 -16.66 -2.82
CA ASP A 128 11.01 -17.95 -2.90
C ASP A 128 9.56 -17.92 -3.42
N GLN A 129 9.09 -16.79 -3.95
CA GLN A 129 7.78 -16.75 -4.63
C GLN A 129 7.91 -16.13 -6.01
N ILE A 130 7.90 -17.00 -7.04
CA ILE A 130 7.74 -16.63 -8.45
C ILE A 130 6.49 -15.74 -8.56
N LEU A 131 6.69 -14.43 -8.61
CA LEU A 131 5.59 -13.48 -8.58
C LEU A 131 5.18 -13.18 -10.02
N ASP A 132 3.96 -13.59 -10.39
CA ASP A 132 3.39 -13.26 -11.70
C ASP A 132 3.41 -11.74 -11.90
N PRO A 133 4.12 -11.21 -12.92
CA PRO A 133 4.27 -9.77 -13.13
C PRO A 133 2.92 -9.07 -13.38
N ASN A 134 1.88 -9.80 -13.82
CA ASN A 134 0.52 -9.27 -13.89
C ASN A 134 -0.08 -8.96 -12.52
N SER A 135 0.17 -9.84 -11.54
CA SER A 135 -0.30 -9.66 -10.17
C SER A 135 0.37 -8.46 -9.50
N LEU A 136 1.66 -8.26 -9.77
CA LEU A 136 2.43 -7.11 -9.32
C LEU A 136 1.85 -5.81 -9.88
N PHE A 137 1.64 -5.76 -11.19
CA PHE A 137 1.05 -4.61 -11.87
C PHE A 137 -0.31 -4.23 -11.27
N LYS A 138 -1.21 -5.21 -11.11
CA LYS A 138 -2.55 -5.02 -10.53
C LYS A 138 -2.46 -4.47 -9.10
N LYS A 139 -1.51 -4.96 -8.30
CA LYS A 139 -1.32 -4.52 -6.92
C LYS A 139 -0.83 -3.07 -6.85
N LEU A 140 0.18 -2.71 -7.63
CA LEU A 140 0.75 -1.36 -7.64
C LEU A 140 -0.23 -0.33 -8.20
N PHE A 141 -0.95 -0.66 -9.27
CA PHE A 141 -1.99 0.19 -9.83
C PHE A 141 -3.14 0.42 -8.84
N ASN A 142 -3.65 -0.65 -8.21
CA ASN A 142 -4.71 -0.53 -7.20
C ASN A 142 -4.29 0.31 -5.99
N ARG A 143 -3.02 0.20 -5.58
CA ARG A 143 -2.45 1.03 -4.51
C ARG A 143 -2.43 2.50 -4.92
N ALA A 144 -1.91 2.81 -6.12
CA ALA A 144 -1.87 4.16 -6.65
C ALA A 144 -3.27 4.76 -6.81
N LEU A 145 -4.25 3.97 -7.28
CA LEU A 145 -5.67 4.35 -7.39
C LEU A 145 -6.26 4.81 -6.06
N LYS A 146 -5.94 4.13 -4.95
CA LYS A 146 -6.52 4.43 -3.63
C LYS A 146 -5.93 5.68 -2.95
N THR A 147 -4.74 6.10 -3.37
CA THR A 147 -3.93 7.12 -2.69
C THR A 147 -3.80 8.39 -3.52
N LYS A 148 -2.89 8.42 -4.51
CA LYS A 148 -2.50 9.60 -5.29
C LYS A 148 -3.41 9.83 -6.49
N LEU A 149 -3.75 8.76 -7.23
CA LEU A 149 -4.65 8.85 -8.38
C LEU A 149 -6.09 9.22 -7.99
N ARG A 150 -6.50 8.99 -6.74
CA ARG A 150 -7.81 9.42 -6.23
C ARG A 150 -8.07 10.92 -6.35
N ARG A 151 -7.01 11.73 -6.35
CA ARG A 151 -7.09 13.20 -6.47
C ARG A 151 -7.04 13.68 -7.92
N SER A 152 -6.80 12.78 -8.88
CA SER A 152 -6.73 13.12 -10.29
C SER A 152 -8.12 13.34 -10.89
N PRO A 153 -8.30 14.30 -11.81
CA PRO A 153 -9.53 14.45 -12.59
C PRO A 153 -9.87 13.19 -13.41
N TYR A 154 -8.87 12.36 -13.72
CA TYR A 154 -9.04 11.11 -14.47
C TYR A 154 -9.42 9.90 -13.59
N TYR A 155 -9.55 10.08 -12.27
CA TYR A 155 -9.90 8.99 -11.36
C TYR A 155 -11.15 8.20 -11.76
N PRO A 156 -12.27 8.84 -12.18
CA PRO A 156 -13.45 8.09 -12.62
C PRO A 156 -13.13 7.14 -13.78
N LYS A 157 -12.43 7.61 -14.82
CA LYS A 157 -12.03 6.79 -15.98
C LYS A 157 -11.11 5.65 -15.53
N LEU A 158 -10.11 5.94 -14.69
CA LEU A 158 -9.11 4.96 -14.24
C LEU A 158 -9.66 3.90 -13.29
N ARG A 159 -10.65 4.23 -12.45
CA ARG A 159 -11.24 3.30 -11.47
C ARG A 159 -12.01 2.16 -12.11
N PHE A 160 -12.63 2.40 -13.27
CA PHE A 160 -13.44 1.41 -13.98
C PHE A 160 -12.65 0.59 -15.01
N ILE A 161 -11.33 0.78 -15.10
CA ILE A 161 -10.49 -0.01 -16.00
C ILE A 161 -10.43 -1.46 -15.50
N GLU A 162 -10.96 -2.37 -16.30
CA GLU A 162 -10.81 -3.81 -16.11
C GLU A 162 -9.46 -4.27 -16.67
N LEU A 163 -8.45 -4.41 -15.79
CA LEU A 163 -7.08 -4.81 -16.14
C LEU A 163 -6.96 -6.16 -16.88
N GLU A 164 -8.00 -6.98 -16.82
CA GLU A 164 -8.10 -8.29 -17.48
C GLU A 164 -8.49 -8.16 -18.96
N LYS A 165 -9.16 -7.06 -19.34
CA LYS A 165 -9.52 -6.74 -20.74
C LYS A 165 -8.46 -5.88 -21.44
N CYS A 166 -7.41 -5.47 -20.74
CA CYS A 166 -6.32 -4.69 -21.30
C CYS A 166 -5.36 -5.56 -22.12
N SER A 167 -4.48 -4.91 -22.89
CA SER A 167 -3.40 -5.58 -23.62
C SER A 167 -2.53 -6.43 -22.69
N SER A 168 -1.84 -7.41 -23.28
CA SER A 168 -0.81 -8.17 -22.57
C SER A 168 0.23 -7.24 -21.94
N LEU A 169 0.70 -7.62 -20.75
CA LEU A 169 1.70 -6.87 -20.00
C LEU A 169 3.02 -6.89 -20.78
N LYS A 170 3.54 -5.70 -21.12
CA LYS A 170 4.88 -5.53 -21.64
C LYS A 170 5.81 -5.22 -20.47
N MET A 171 6.77 -6.10 -20.23
CA MET A 171 7.80 -5.92 -19.21
C MET A 171 9.12 -5.57 -19.90
N SER A 172 9.77 -4.51 -19.45
CA SER A 172 11.10 -4.14 -19.90
C SER A 172 12.01 -3.98 -18.70
N ILE A 173 13.10 -4.74 -18.67
CA ILE A 173 14.10 -4.69 -17.61
C ILE A 173 15.27 -3.87 -18.14
N LEU A 174 15.56 -2.76 -17.47
CA LEU A 174 16.73 -1.93 -17.70
C LEU A 174 17.61 -2.01 -16.44
N GLN A 175 18.92 -1.73 -16.57
CA GLN A 175 19.91 -1.96 -15.51
C GLN A 175 19.47 -1.41 -14.13
N ASP A 176 18.80 -0.26 -14.09
CA ASP A 176 18.36 0.39 -12.84
C ASP A 176 16.84 0.49 -12.66
N LYS A 177 16.04 0.00 -13.62
CA LYS A 177 14.57 0.14 -13.56
C LYS A 177 13.82 -1.01 -14.25
N ILE A 178 12.67 -1.37 -13.68
CA ILE A 178 11.73 -2.30 -14.30
C ILE A 178 10.52 -1.49 -14.76
N ILE A 179 10.19 -1.57 -16.04
CA ILE A 179 9.03 -0.91 -16.64
C ILE A 179 7.96 -1.97 -16.91
N LEU A 180 6.76 -1.73 -16.39
CA LEU A 180 5.59 -2.57 -16.62
C LEU A 180 4.53 -1.72 -17.34
N LYS A 181 4.17 -2.09 -18.57
CA LYS A 181 3.27 -1.32 -19.42
C LYS A 181 2.05 -2.15 -19.84
N LYS A 182 0.86 -1.57 -19.69
CA LYS A 182 -0.40 -2.08 -20.27
C LYS A 182 -1.16 -0.97 -20.98
N LYS A 183 -1.75 -1.28 -22.13
CA LYS A 183 -2.68 -0.40 -22.85
C LYS A 183 -4.10 -0.90 -22.63
N CYS A 184 -4.99 0.00 -22.26
CA CYS A 184 -6.40 -0.23 -21.94
C CYS A 184 -7.26 0.77 -22.73
N GLY A 185 -7.50 0.52 -24.02
CA GLY A 185 -8.13 1.49 -24.91
C GLY A 185 -7.27 2.76 -25.04
N ASP A 186 -7.87 3.91 -24.74
CA ASP A 186 -7.26 5.25 -24.73
C ASP A 186 -6.36 5.51 -23.50
N VAL A 187 -6.13 4.52 -22.65
CA VAL A 187 -5.30 4.70 -21.45
C VAL A 187 -4.08 3.81 -21.52
N ILE A 188 -2.91 4.41 -21.40
CA ILE A 188 -1.64 3.71 -21.29
C ILE A 188 -1.19 3.81 -19.84
N ILE A 189 -1.04 2.68 -19.17
CA ILE A 189 -0.59 2.62 -17.78
C ILE A 189 0.84 2.08 -17.78
N GLU A 190 1.76 2.90 -17.29
CA GLU A 190 3.17 2.57 -17.15
C GLU A 190 3.59 2.62 -15.69
N ILE A 191 4.22 1.55 -15.21
CA ILE A 191 4.74 1.48 -13.84
C ILE A 191 6.23 1.31 -13.93
N ILE A 192 6.96 2.30 -13.44
CA ILE A 192 8.42 2.32 -13.42
C ILE A 192 8.87 2.04 -11.98
N LEU A 193 9.45 0.87 -11.77
CA LEU A 193 10.09 0.50 -10.52
C LEU A 193 11.56 0.91 -10.59
N ASN A 194 11.95 1.95 -9.86
CA ASN A 194 13.33 2.43 -9.83
C ASN A 194 14.11 1.75 -8.70
N SER A 195 15.20 1.06 -9.04
CA SER A 195 16.14 0.47 -8.07
C SER A 195 16.88 1.54 -7.26
N ASN A 196 16.91 2.77 -7.77
CA ASN A 196 17.70 3.84 -7.21
C ASN A 196 17.16 4.31 -5.85
N LYS A 197 18.04 4.30 -4.83
CA LYS A 197 17.74 4.67 -3.43
C LYS A 197 17.39 6.16 -3.23
N ASN A 198 17.48 7.00 -4.26
CA ASN A 198 17.27 8.44 -4.16
C ASN A 198 16.31 8.96 -5.25
N PRO A 199 15.05 9.31 -4.91
CA PRO A 199 14.09 9.89 -5.85
C PRO A 199 14.42 11.33 -6.30
N LYS A 200 15.47 11.95 -5.74
CA LYS A 200 15.85 13.34 -6.05
C LYS A 200 16.77 13.50 -7.27
N LEU A 201 17.31 12.42 -7.83
CA LEU A 201 18.26 12.50 -8.95
C LEU A 201 17.62 12.34 -10.33
N ALA A 202 16.33 11.99 -10.42
CA ALA A 202 15.65 11.79 -11.70
C ALA A 202 15.21 13.09 -12.39
N ASN A 203 15.26 14.24 -11.71
CA ASN A 203 14.82 15.53 -12.24
C ASN A 203 15.99 16.49 -12.58
N SER A 204 17.24 16.03 -12.68
CA SER A 204 18.38 16.93 -12.97
C SER A 204 19.07 16.69 -14.32
N THR A 205 18.41 16.01 -15.26
CA THR A 205 18.89 15.88 -16.63
C THR A 205 17.80 16.22 -17.64
N THR A 206 17.43 17.50 -17.65
CA THR A 206 17.00 18.26 -18.82
C THR A 206 17.36 19.72 -18.58
#